data_AF-A0A537GUA0-F1
#
_entry.id   AF-A0A537GUA0-F1
#
_cell.length_a   1.000
_cell.length_b   1.000
_cell.length_c   1.000
_cell.angle_alpha   90.00
_cell.angle_beta   90.00
_cell.angle_gamma   90.00
#
_symmetry.space_group_name_H-M   'P 1'
#
loop_
_entity.id
_entity.type
_entity.pdbx_description
1 polymer ?
#
loop_
_entity_poly.entity_id
_entity_poly.type
_entity_poly.pdbx_seq_one_letter_code
_entity_poly.pdbx_strand_id
1 'polypeptide(L)'
;RPVWFVLKGTELLLLPVTGTNSQWYKNILQNPQVKITSSGQTLAGKLRPITGKGEVAEVIQLFEEKYGGRDVKKYYPNPNVAASLRLD
;
A
#
# COMPACT_ATOMS: atom_id res chain seq x y z
N ARG A 1 -6.77 1.43 -11.41
CA ARG A 1 -7.10 2.55 -10.48
C ARG A 1 -5.82 2.96 -9.79
N PRO A 2 -5.50 4.27 -9.70
CA PRO A 2 -4.36 4.72 -8.92
C PRO A 2 -4.55 4.32 -7.46
N VAL A 3 -3.45 4.06 -6.77
CA VAL A 3 -3.42 3.72 -5.34
C VAL A 3 -2.47 4.71 -4.68
N TRP A 4 -2.83 5.23 -3.51
CA TRP A 4 -1.94 6.12 -2.75
C TRP A 4 -0.79 5.34 -2.11
N PHE A 5 0.27 6.06 -1.78
CA PHE A 5 1.46 5.49 -1.15
C PHE A 5 2.03 6.44 -0.11
N VAL A 6 2.69 5.87 0.89
CA VAL A 6 3.53 6.62 1.85
C VAL A 6 4.95 6.06 1.78
N LEU A 7 5.92 6.87 2.20
CA LEU A 7 7.32 6.45 2.33
C LEU A 7 7.66 6.39 3.82
N LYS A 8 8.26 5.29 4.25
CA LYS A 8 8.81 5.10 5.60
C LYS A 8 10.28 4.73 5.45
N GLY A 9 11.17 5.72 5.57
CA GLY A 9 12.60 5.53 5.27
C GLY A 9 12.80 5.04 3.83
N THR A 10 13.40 3.87 3.67
CA THR A 10 13.64 3.20 2.36
C THR A 10 12.52 2.22 1.99
N GLU A 11 11.31 2.38 2.53
CA GLU A 11 10.17 1.54 2.18
C GLU A 11 9.03 2.36 1.59
N LEU A 12 8.52 1.91 0.46
CA LEU A 12 7.27 2.36 -0.13
C LEU A 12 6.14 1.48 0.38
N LEU A 13 5.18 2.09 1.07
CA LEU A 13 4.01 1.42 1.63
C LEU A 13 2.76 1.72 0.81
N LEU A 14 2.01 0.68 0.49
CA LEU A 14 0.76 0.71 -0.26
C LEU A 14 -0.38 0.20 0.60
N LEU A 15 -1.54 0.85 0.47
CA LEU A 15 -2.78 0.43 1.09
C LEU A 15 -3.77 -0.02 0.01
N PRO A 16 -4.29 -1.26 0.03
CA PRO A 16 -5.34 -1.68 -0.89
C PRO A 16 -6.68 -1.03 -0.55
N VAL A 17 -7.27 -0.35 -1.52
CA VAL A 17 -8.55 0.38 -1.39
C VAL A 17 -9.65 -0.48 -0.76
N THR A 18 -9.81 -1.71 -1.24
CA THR A 18 -10.82 -2.66 -0.74
C THR A 18 -10.21 -3.79 0.10
N GLY A 19 -9.02 -3.56 0.68
CA GLY A 19 -8.31 -4.54 1.50
C GLY A 19 -8.05 -5.84 0.75
N THR A 20 -8.29 -6.98 1.41
CA THR A 20 -8.14 -8.33 0.83
C THR A 20 -9.00 -8.59 -0.41
N ASN A 21 -10.08 -7.81 -0.61
CA ASN A 21 -10.91 -7.91 -1.82
C ASN A 21 -10.30 -7.19 -3.03
N SER A 22 -9.22 -6.43 -2.84
CA SER A 22 -8.53 -5.74 -3.93
C SER A 22 -7.92 -6.74 -4.91
N GLN A 23 -8.26 -6.61 -6.20
CA GLN A 23 -7.74 -7.50 -7.23
C GLN A 23 -6.21 -7.41 -7.36
N TRP A 24 -5.63 -6.21 -7.27
CA TRP A 24 -4.17 -6.08 -7.33
C TRP A 24 -3.52 -6.73 -6.11
N TYR A 25 -4.17 -6.69 -4.94
CA TYR A 25 -3.66 -7.36 -3.76
C TYR A 25 -3.66 -8.88 -3.95
N LYS A 26 -4.76 -9.45 -4.47
CA LYS A 26 -4.82 -10.88 -4.83
C LYS A 26 -3.72 -11.26 -5.84
N ASN A 27 -3.44 -10.40 -6.81
CA ASN A 27 -2.40 -10.64 -7.80
C ASN A 27 -1.01 -10.70 -7.16
N ILE A 28 -0.68 -9.82 -6.20
CA ILE A 28 0.66 -9.83 -5.56
C ILE A 28 0.86 -11.06 -4.66
N LEU A 29 -0.21 -11.66 -4.14
CA LEU A 29 -0.14 -12.92 -3.41
C LEU A 29 0.26 -14.10 -4.33
N GLN A 30 -0.07 -14.02 -5.61
CA GLN A 30 0.27 -15.03 -6.62
C GLN A 30 1.62 -14.75 -7.27
N ASN A 31 1.88 -13.49 -7.64
CA ASN A 31 3.14 -13.04 -8.19
C ASN A 31 3.48 -11.65 -7.64
N PRO A 32 4.47 -11.54 -6.74
CA PRO A 32 4.79 -10.28 -6.08
C PRO A 32 5.54 -9.29 -6.98
N GLN A 33 5.95 -9.69 -8.18
CA GLN A 33 6.65 -8.80 -9.11
C GLN A 33 5.72 -7.70 -9.60
N VAL A 34 6.16 -6.46 -9.41
CA VAL A 34 5.43 -5.28 -9.86
C VAL A 34 6.34 -4.27 -10.53
N LYS A 35 5.71 -3.42 -11.34
CA LYS A 35 6.26 -2.19 -11.88
C LYS A 35 5.36 -1.05 -11.41
N ILE A 36 5.91 -0.09 -10.68
CA ILE A 36 5.18 1.07 -10.16
C ILE A 36 5.70 2.29 -10.91
N THR A 37 4.78 3.07 -11.48
CA THR A 37 5.10 4.30 -12.19
C THR A 37 4.39 5.47 -11.51
N SER A 38 5.14 6.52 -11.19
CA SER A 38 4.62 7.76 -10.62
C SER A 38 5.42 8.94 -11.19
N SER A 39 4.72 9.99 -11.64
CA SER A 39 5.35 11.20 -12.19
C SER A 39 6.44 10.93 -13.25
N GLY A 40 6.23 9.96 -14.13
CA GLY A 40 7.19 9.56 -15.17
C GLY A 40 8.36 8.70 -14.71
N GLN A 41 8.57 8.55 -13.40
CA GLN A 41 9.56 7.63 -12.84
C GLN A 41 8.94 6.25 -12.68
N THR A 42 9.77 5.23 -12.92
CA THR A 42 9.36 3.83 -12.86
C THR A 42 10.32 3.06 -11.99
N LEU A 43 9.77 2.31 -11.06
CA LEU A 43 10.50 1.35 -10.24
C LEU A 43 9.92 -0.04 -10.47
N ALA A 44 10.77 -1.06 -10.36
CA ALA A 44 10.37 -2.45 -10.43
C ALA A 44 10.89 -3.18 -9.20
N GLY A 45 10.12 -4.14 -8.69
CA GLY A 45 10.53 -4.90 -7.52
C GLY A 45 9.48 -5.89 -7.05
N LYS A 46 9.68 -6.45 -5.85
CA LYS A 46 8.78 -7.44 -5.25
C LYS A 46 8.03 -6.83 -4.08
N LEU A 47 6.71 -6.73 -4.18
CA LEU A 47 5.88 -6.34 -3.04
C LEU A 47 5.85 -7.45 -1.98
N ARG A 48 5.93 -7.05 -0.72
CA ARG A 48 5.73 -7.90 0.45
C ARG A 48 4.36 -7.61 1.05
N PRO A 49 3.46 -8.60 1.16
CA PRO A 49 2.20 -8.44 1.89
C PRO A 49 2.45 -8.18 3.38
N ILE A 50 1.68 -7.26 3.96
CA ILE A 50 1.66 -6.97 5.39
C ILE A 50 0.28 -7.34 5.92
N THR A 51 0.24 -8.30 6.84
CA THR A 51 -1.01 -8.85 7.42
C THR A 51 -1.05 -8.75 8.95
N GLY A 52 0.06 -8.41 9.60
CA GLY A 52 0.13 -8.19 11.04
C GLY A 52 -0.73 -6.99 11.45
N LYS A 53 -1.66 -7.18 12.38
CA LYS A 53 -2.60 -6.11 12.79
C LYS A 53 -1.91 -4.82 13.22
N GLY A 54 -0.81 -4.93 13.98
CA GLY A 54 -0.04 -3.77 14.44
C GLY A 54 0.65 -3.04 13.29
N GLU A 55 1.29 -3.78 12.38
CA GLU A 55 1.94 -3.21 11.20
C GLU A 55 0.93 -2.55 10.26
N VAL A 56 -0.22 -3.20 10.02
CA VAL A 56 -1.30 -2.61 9.20
C VAL A 56 -1.83 -1.33 9.84
N ALA A 57 -2.03 -1.31 11.17
CA ALA A 57 -2.46 -0.11 11.89
C ALA A 57 -1.44 1.04 11.76
N GLU A 58 -0.13 0.73 11.84
CA GLU A 58 0.92 1.70 11.62
C GLU A 58 0.89 2.27 10.18
N VAL A 59 0.70 1.42 9.16
CA VAL A 59 0.56 1.89 7.77
C VAL A 59 -0.66 2.81 7.63
N ILE A 60 -1.80 2.44 8.22
CA ILE A 60 -3.01 3.28 8.18
C ILE A 60 -2.71 4.64 8.82
N GLN A 61 -2.06 4.67 9.98
CA GLN A 61 -1.70 5.91 10.65
C GLN A 61 -0.83 6.80 9.75
N LEU A 62 0.19 6.27 9.10
CA LEU A 62 1.03 7.03 8.15
C LEU A 62 0.22 7.60 6.98
N PHE A 63 -0.77 6.86 6.49
CA PHE A 63 -1.69 7.35 5.46
C PHE A 63 -2.58 8.48 5.99
N GLU A 64 -3.13 8.33 7.21
CA GLU A 64 -3.97 9.35 7.84
C GLU A 64 -3.19 10.63 8.13
N GLU A 65 -1.92 10.52 8.51
CA GLU A 65 -1.01 11.66 8.71
C GLU A 65 -0.70 12.39 7.40
N LYS A 66 -0.47 11.67 6.29
CA LYS A 66 -0.14 12.27 4.99
C LYS A 66 -1.34 12.83 4.25
N TYR A 67 -2.47 12.14 4.27
CA TYR A 67 -3.63 12.43 3.43
C TYR A 67 -4.86 12.92 4.22
N GLY A 68 -4.81 12.89 5.55
CA GLY A 68 -5.92 13.24 6.42
C GLY A 68 -6.83 12.04 6.72
N GLY A 69 -7.08 11.80 8.01
CA GLY A 69 -7.87 10.64 8.46
C GLY A 69 -9.31 10.59 7.93
N ARG A 70 -9.94 11.74 7.67
CA ARG A 70 -11.28 11.78 7.06
C ARG A 70 -11.27 11.22 5.64
N ASP A 71 -10.28 11.58 4.84
CA ASP A 71 -10.16 11.12 3.47
C ASP A 71 -9.77 9.65 3.43
N VAL A 72 -8.81 9.22 4.26
CA VAL A 72 -8.46 7.79 4.36
C VAL A 72 -9.68 6.93 4.68
N LYS A 73 -10.50 7.30 5.68
CA LYS A 73 -11.73 6.56 6.01
C LYS A 73 -12.75 6.52 4.88
N LYS A 74 -12.84 7.60 4.09
CA LYS A 74 -13.74 7.69 2.93
C LYS A 74 -13.28 6.82 1.77
N TYR A 75 -11.98 6.82 1.47
CA TYR A 75 -11.41 6.14 0.32
C TYR A 75 -11.05 4.67 0.59
N TYR A 76 -10.79 4.31 1.85
CA TYR A 76 -10.42 2.97 2.29
C TYR A 76 -11.49 2.41 3.23
N PRO A 77 -12.57 1.82 2.71
CA PRO A 77 -13.66 1.29 3.53
C PRO A 77 -13.29 0.04 4.34
N ASN A 78 -12.22 -0.68 3.97
CA ASN A 78 -11.78 -1.89 4.67
C ASN A 78 -10.25 -2.11 4.58
N PRO A 79 -9.42 -1.26 5.21
CA PRO A 79 -7.96 -1.40 5.18
C PRO A 79 -7.52 -2.48 6.18
N ASN A 80 -7.61 -3.75 5.79
CA ASN A 80 -7.27 -4.90 6.65
C ASN A 80 -5.93 -5.57 6.30
N VAL A 81 -5.24 -5.06 5.28
CA VAL A 81 -3.93 -5.51 4.80
C VAL A 81 -3.18 -4.32 4.21
N ALA A 82 -1.85 -4.43 4.11
CA ALA A 82 -1.01 -3.48 3.39
C ALA A 82 0.01 -4.23 2.52
N ALA A 83 0.82 -3.50 1.76
CA ALA A 83 1.97 -4.05 1.06
C ALA A 83 3.15 -3.10 1.11
N SER A 84 4.37 -3.62 1.23
CA SER A 84 5.59 -2.83 1.19
C SER A 84 6.50 -3.21 0.05
N LEU A 85 7.26 -2.24 -0.44
CA LEU A 85 8.36 -2.44 -1.35
C LEU A 85 9.59 -1.72 -0.80
N ARG A 86 10.69 -2.46 -0.62
CA ARG A 86 11.97 -1.85 -0.28
C ARG A 86 12.52 -1.11 -1.51
N LEU A 87 12.97 0.11 -1.28
CA LEU A 87 13.67 0.93 -2.25
C LEU A 87 15.18 0.73 -2.01
N ASP A 88 15.90 0.44 -3.08
CA ASP A 88 17.36 0.28 -3.08
C ASP A 88 18.07 1.62 -3.34
#